data_AF-A0AVY9-F1
#
_entry.id   AF-A0AVY9-F1
#
_cell.length_a   1.000
_cell.length_b   1.000
_cell.length_c   1.000
_cell.angle_alpha   90.00
_cell.angle_beta   90.00
_cell.angle_gamma   90.00
#
_symmetry.space_group_name_H-M   'P 1'
#
loop_
_entity.id
_entity.type
_entity.pdbx_description
1 polymer ?
#
loop_
_entity_poly.entity_id
_entity_poly.type
_entity_poly.pdbx_seq_one_letter_code
_entity_poly.pdbx_strand_id
1 'polypeptide(L)'
;MIPDPDQVQGSLWRTDPITLREIVLDREALWARLDSCPALERVWILSLLGQPEEAIHAGHALAATARDRLLPLLVLARAYQRQYAWHEAARVHEEALQLAGTRFREAMVRYQIGRRLFDEARYREAAAEFEWARDLYRTSNTPGQMVRTCQDALDRARELLTGL
;
A
#
# COMPACT_ATOMS: atom_id res chain seq x y z
N MET A 1 7.47 -7.35 -25.02
CA MET A 1 6.44 -6.31 -24.85
C MET A 1 6.12 -6.29 -23.38
N ILE A 2 6.61 -5.30 -22.63
CA ILE A 2 6.35 -5.18 -21.20
C ILE A 2 4.99 -4.47 -21.09
N PRO A 3 3.94 -5.11 -20.54
CA PRO A 3 2.63 -4.48 -20.45
C PRO A 3 2.69 -3.25 -19.54
N ASP A 4 1.90 -2.24 -19.90
CA ASP A 4 1.71 -1.03 -19.12
C ASP A 4 1.16 -1.39 -17.71
N PRO A 5 1.81 -0.98 -16.61
CA PRO A 5 1.32 -1.26 -15.27
C PRO A 5 -0.12 -0.78 -15.02
N ASP A 6 -0.60 0.24 -15.73
CA ASP A 6 -1.99 0.71 -15.65
C ASP A 6 -2.99 -0.24 -16.34
N GLN A 7 -2.56 -1.00 -17.36
CA GLN A 7 -3.39 -2.03 -18.01
C GLN A 7 -3.51 -3.32 -17.18
N VAL A 8 -2.48 -3.67 -16.44
CA VAL A 8 -2.48 -4.85 -15.55
C VAL A 8 -3.34 -4.60 -14.31
N GLN A 9 -3.38 -3.35 -13.81
CA GLN A 9 -4.24 -2.97 -12.71
C GLN A 9 -5.72 -3.13 -13.10
N GLY A 10 -6.21 -2.42 -14.13
CA GLY A 10 -7.65 -2.41 -14.47
C GLY A 10 -8.32 -3.77 -14.75
N SER A 11 -7.54 -4.81 -15.08
CA SER A 11 -8.03 -6.17 -15.37
C SER A 11 -7.94 -7.14 -14.18
N LEU A 12 -6.92 -7.03 -13.32
CA LEU A 12 -6.70 -7.98 -12.21
C LEU A 12 -7.18 -7.47 -10.85
N TRP A 13 -7.01 -6.17 -10.57
CA TRP A 13 -7.33 -5.57 -9.28
C TRP A 13 -7.44 -4.05 -9.38
N ARG A 14 -8.28 -3.42 -8.57
CA ARG A 14 -8.31 -1.94 -8.51
C ARG A 14 -8.37 -1.46 -7.08
N THR A 15 -7.95 -0.22 -6.84
CA THR A 15 -8.25 0.45 -5.58
C THR A 15 -9.70 0.93 -5.65
N ASP A 16 -10.53 0.48 -4.72
CA ASP A 16 -11.87 1.00 -4.53
C ASP A 16 -11.77 2.44 -4.00
N PRO A 17 -12.29 3.46 -4.71
CA PRO A 17 -12.20 4.85 -4.27
C PRO A 17 -12.98 5.13 -2.97
N ILE A 18 -13.93 4.27 -2.60
CA ILE A 18 -14.75 4.46 -1.41
C ILE A 18 -14.01 4.01 -0.15
N THR A 19 -13.46 2.79 -0.19
CA THR A 19 -12.77 2.16 0.95
C THR A 19 -11.26 2.35 0.93
N LEU A 20 -10.70 2.83 -0.18
CA LEU A 20 -9.26 2.89 -0.46
C LEU A 20 -8.55 1.52 -0.40
N ARG A 21 -9.30 0.42 -0.32
CA ARG A 21 -8.78 -0.95 -0.35
C ARG A 21 -8.62 -1.42 -1.79
N GLU A 22 -7.66 -2.29 -2.01
CA GLU A 22 -7.60 -2.98 -3.30
C GLU A 22 -8.60 -4.12 -3.30
N ILE A 23 -9.38 -4.19 -4.36
CA ILE A 23 -10.36 -5.22 -4.65
C ILE A 23 -9.86 -6.07 -5.81
N VAL A 24 -9.96 -7.39 -5.67
CA VAL A 24 -9.60 -8.37 -6.70
C VAL A 24 -10.73 -8.42 -7.74
N LEU A 25 -10.37 -8.27 -9.01
CA LEU A 25 -11.32 -8.33 -10.13
C LEU A 25 -11.27 -9.71 -10.80
N ASP A 26 -10.07 -10.30 -10.91
CA ASP A 26 -9.86 -11.65 -11.43
C ASP A 26 -8.99 -12.46 -10.47
N ARG A 27 -9.65 -13.33 -9.71
CA ARG A 27 -8.99 -14.16 -8.70
C ARG A 27 -8.19 -15.30 -9.34
N GLU A 28 -8.68 -15.86 -10.45
CA GLU A 28 -8.03 -16.99 -11.13
C GLU A 28 -6.72 -16.54 -11.78
N ALA A 29 -6.75 -15.40 -12.47
CA ALA A 29 -5.54 -14.83 -13.07
C ALA A 29 -4.51 -14.43 -12.02
N LEU A 30 -4.92 -13.93 -10.85
CA LEU A 30 -4.00 -13.68 -9.73
C LEU A 30 -3.37 -14.97 -9.17
N TRP A 31 -4.14 -16.06 -9.07
CA TRP A 31 -3.60 -17.36 -8.67
C TRP A 31 -2.56 -17.87 -9.68
N ALA A 32 -2.87 -17.86 -10.98
CA ALA A 32 -1.94 -18.28 -12.02
C ALA A 32 -0.66 -17.43 -12.05
N ARG A 33 -0.75 -16.15 -11.66
CA ARG A 33 0.39 -15.24 -11.62
C ARG A 33 1.40 -15.57 -10.52
N LEU A 34 1.01 -16.28 -9.46
CA LEU A 34 1.90 -16.67 -8.37
C LEU A 34 3.07 -17.56 -8.81
N ASP A 35 2.91 -18.30 -9.92
CA ASP A 35 3.92 -19.24 -10.42
C ASP A 35 5.15 -18.57 -11.03
N SER A 36 5.03 -17.30 -11.45
CA SER A 36 6.08 -16.60 -12.20
C SER A 36 6.36 -15.18 -11.72
N CYS A 37 5.59 -14.66 -10.74
CA CYS A 37 5.78 -13.31 -10.24
C CYS A 37 7.04 -13.18 -9.36
N PRO A 38 7.67 -11.99 -9.32
CA PRO A 38 8.76 -11.70 -8.40
C PRO A 38 8.32 -11.80 -6.93
N ALA A 39 9.27 -12.07 -6.02
CA ALA A 39 8.98 -12.28 -4.60
C ALA A 39 8.19 -11.14 -3.92
N LEU A 40 8.48 -9.88 -4.26
CA LEU A 40 7.73 -8.72 -3.74
C LEU A 40 6.26 -8.77 -4.17
N GLU A 41 6.02 -9.06 -5.46
CA GLU A 41 4.67 -9.18 -6.01
C GLU A 41 3.95 -10.38 -5.40
N ARG A 42 4.64 -11.51 -5.19
CA ARG A 42 4.09 -12.70 -4.54
C ARG A 42 3.47 -12.38 -3.18
N VAL A 43 4.20 -11.67 -2.31
CA VAL A 43 3.70 -11.28 -0.97
C VAL A 43 2.40 -10.48 -1.09
N TRP A 44 2.37 -9.53 -2.01
CA TRP A 44 1.21 -8.70 -2.26
C TRP A 44 0.02 -9.49 -2.82
N ILE A 45 0.22 -10.36 -3.82
CA ILE A 45 -0.84 -11.22 -4.39
C ILE A 45 -1.40 -12.15 -3.31
N LEU A 46 -0.55 -12.81 -2.52
CA LEU A 46 -1.01 -13.67 -1.42
C LEU A 46 -1.88 -12.90 -0.41
N SER A 47 -1.52 -11.65 -0.11
CA SER A 47 -2.33 -10.78 0.75
C SER A 47 -3.70 -10.46 0.15
N LEU A 48 -3.80 -10.29 -1.18
CA LEU A 48 -5.06 -10.03 -1.89
C LEU A 48 -5.95 -11.26 -1.98
N LEU A 49 -5.34 -12.43 -2.17
CA LEU A 49 -6.05 -13.70 -2.28
C LEU A 49 -6.53 -14.22 -0.92
N GLY A 50 -6.26 -13.51 0.18
CA GLY A 50 -6.64 -13.94 1.51
C GLY A 50 -5.86 -15.17 1.96
N GLN A 51 -4.56 -15.23 1.64
CA GLN A 51 -3.61 -16.23 2.11
C GLN A 51 -2.62 -15.56 3.08
N PRO A 52 -3.08 -15.12 4.25
CA PRO A 52 -2.34 -14.10 4.97
C PRO A 52 -1.18 -14.66 5.79
N GLU A 53 -1.23 -15.91 6.23
CA GLU A 53 -0.11 -16.59 6.88
C GLU A 53 1.07 -16.72 5.90
N GLU A 54 0.81 -17.19 4.68
CA GLU A 54 1.84 -17.31 3.64
C GLU A 54 2.37 -15.95 3.21
N ALA A 55 1.49 -14.94 3.05
CA ALA A 55 1.89 -13.58 2.73
C ALA A 55 2.83 -13.00 3.80
N ILE A 56 2.50 -13.14 5.09
CA ILE A 56 3.33 -12.65 6.19
C ILE A 56 4.65 -13.40 6.26
N HIS A 57 4.62 -14.73 6.16
CA HIS A 57 5.83 -15.55 6.18
C HIS A 57 6.79 -15.16 5.05
N ALA A 58 6.28 -15.09 3.82
CA ALA A 58 7.05 -14.66 2.66
C ALA A 58 7.55 -13.22 2.80
N GLY A 59 6.73 -12.32 3.37
CA GLY A 59 7.09 -10.93 3.62
C GLY A 59 8.26 -10.77 4.57
N HIS A 60 8.26 -11.53 5.68
CA HIS A 60 9.40 -11.58 6.62
C HIS A 60 10.66 -12.14 5.97
N ALA A 61 10.56 -13.26 5.25
CA ALA A 61 11.69 -13.87 4.58
C ALA A 61 12.32 -12.93 3.53
N LEU A 62 11.48 -12.22 2.77
CA LEU A 62 11.93 -11.23 1.81
C LEU A 62 12.58 -10.02 2.51
N ALA A 63 11.97 -9.49 3.57
CA ALA A 63 12.53 -8.37 4.32
C ALA A 63 13.85 -8.71 5.02
N ALA A 64 14.08 -9.98 5.39
CA ALA A 64 15.31 -10.42 6.04
C ALA A 64 16.50 -10.51 5.08
N THR A 65 16.24 -10.73 3.78
CA THR A 65 17.28 -11.01 2.77
C THR A 65 17.48 -9.86 1.78
N ALA A 66 16.52 -8.95 1.67
CA ALA A 66 16.60 -7.82 0.76
C ALA A 66 17.68 -6.82 1.18
N ARG A 67 18.47 -6.36 0.20
CA ARG A 67 19.44 -5.27 0.39
C ARG A 67 18.75 -3.95 0.72
N ASP A 68 17.64 -3.67 0.04
CA ASP A 68 16.75 -2.54 0.34
C ASP A 68 15.43 -3.09 0.89
N ARG A 69 15.21 -2.87 2.18
CA ARG A 69 14.11 -3.48 2.93
C ARG A 69 12.81 -2.68 2.86
N LEU A 70 12.83 -1.46 2.29
CA LEU A 70 11.67 -0.56 2.34
C LEU A 70 10.42 -1.15 1.67
N LEU A 71 10.53 -1.59 0.41
CA LEU A 71 9.38 -2.16 -0.31
C LEU A 71 8.90 -3.49 0.31
N PRO A 72 9.79 -4.44 0.68
CA PRO A 72 9.40 -5.62 1.45
C PRO A 72 8.61 -5.31 2.73
N LEU A 73 9.05 -4.31 3.50
CA LEU A 73 8.33 -3.89 4.72
C LEU A 73 6.95 -3.32 4.38
N LEU A 74 6.81 -2.54 3.29
CA LEU A 74 5.50 -2.01 2.90
C LEU A 74 4.50 -3.12 2.47
N VAL A 75 4.94 -4.13 1.73
CA VAL A 75 4.05 -5.26 1.37
C VAL A 75 3.75 -6.17 2.57
N LEU A 76 4.68 -6.32 3.52
CA LEU A 76 4.46 -7.01 4.78
C LEU A 76 3.47 -6.27 5.68
N ALA A 77 3.61 -4.95 5.83
CA ALA A 77 2.67 -4.12 6.57
C ALA A 77 1.25 -4.22 6.00
N ARG A 78 1.14 -4.28 4.67
CA ARG A 78 -0.15 -4.52 4.00
C ARG A 78 -0.72 -5.91 4.28
N ALA A 79 0.11 -6.95 4.33
CA ALA A 79 -0.34 -8.29 4.69
C ALA A 79 -0.91 -8.33 6.13
N TYR A 80 -0.28 -7.62 7.07
CA TYR A 80 -0.83 -7.41 8.41
C TYR A 80 -2.13 -6.60 8.41
N GLN A 81 -2.17 -5.49 7.66
CA GLN A 81 -3.35 -4.62 7.51
C GLN A 81 -4.58 -5.41 7.01
N ARG A 82 -4.39 -6.30 6.04
CA ARG A 82 -5.45 -7.17 5.49
C ARG A 82 -6.06 -8.14 6.52
N GLN A 83 -5.34 -8.43 7.58
CA GLN A 83 -5.81 -9.24 8.71
C GLN A 83 -6.30 -8.41 9.89
N TYR A 84 -6.40 -7.09 9.74
CA TYR A 84 -6.74 -6.19 10.84
C TYR A 84 -5.71 -6.25 12.00
N ALA A 85 -4.49 -6.73 11.72
CA ALA A 85 -3.36 -6.76 12.66
C ALA A 85 -2.67 -5.37 12.69
N TRP A 86 -3.41 -4.40 13.21
CA TRP A 86 -3.07 -2.97 13.13
C TRP A 86 -1.76 -2.62 13.83
N HIS A 87 -1.50 -3.24 14.97
CA HIS A 87 -0.32 -2.96 15.77
C HIS A 87 0.95 -3.39 15.05
N GLU A 88 0.94 -4.59 14.47
CA GLU A 88 2.02 -5.15 13.67
C GLU A 88 2.23 -4.33 12.40
N ALA A 89 1.15 -3.97 11.70
CA ALA A 89 1.22 -3.10 10.52
C ALA A 89 1.83 -1.73 10.86
N ALA A 90 1.47 -1.13 12.00
CA ALA A 90 2.05 0.13 12.47
C ALA A 90 3.55 0.01 12.74
N ARG A 91 3.96 -1.04 13.48
CA ARG A 91 5.38 -1.29 13.80
C ARG A 91 6.23 -1.46 12.54
N VAL A 92 5.72 -2.20 11.55
CA VAL A 92 6.42 -2.40 10.26
C VAL A 92 6.48 -1.09 9.46
N HIS A 93 5.43 -0.27 9.48
CA HIS A 93 5.45 1.04 8.84
C HIS A 93 6.45 2.00 9.49
N GLU A 94 6.59 2.00 10.82
CA GLU A 94 7.59 2.82 11.53
C GLU A 94 9.01 2.44 11.11
N GLU A 95 9.31 1.14 11.00
CA GLU A 95 10.59 0.66 10.48
C GLU A 95 10.81 1.12 9.03
N ALA A 96 9.80 0.99 8.16
CA ALA A 96 9.88 1.45 6.77
C ALA A 96 10.11 2.96 6.67
N LEU A 97 9.51 3.75 7.55
CA LEU A 97 9.63 5.21 7.58
C LEU A 97 11.07 5.63 7.94
N GLN A 98 11.69 4.95 8.91
CA GLN A 98 13.10 5.17 9.28
C GLN A 98 14.06 4.88 8.11
N LEU A 99 13.71 3.96 7.22
CA LEU A 99 14.51 3.57 6.05
C LEU A 99 14.25 4.40 4.79
N ALA A 100 13.27 5.32 4.80
CA ALA A 100 12.85 6.06 3.62
C ALA A 100 14.01 6.83 2.96
N GLY A 101 14.81 7.55 3.75
CA GLY A 101 16.05 8.23 3.31
C GLY A 101 15.91 9.31 2.22
N THR A 102 14.73 9.45 1.60
CA THR A 102 14.42 10.43 0.56
C THR A 102 12.96 10.87 0.69
N ARG A 103 12.63 12.09 0.25
CA ARG A 103 11.25 12.61 0.27
C ARG A 103 10.27 11.75 -0.51
N PHE A 104 10.70 11.21 -1.66
CA PHE A 104 9.88 10.31 -2.48
C PHE A 104 9.50 9.04 -1.71
N ARG A 105 10.48 8.37 -1.11
CA ARG A 105 10.24 7.14 -0.34
C ARG A 105 9.45 7.43 0.92
N GLU A 106 9.68 8.57 1.58
CA GLU A 106 8.90 8.98 2.73
C GLU A 106 7.43 9.18 2.36
N ALA A 107 7.16 9.86 1.24
CA ALA A 107 5.81 10.03 0.71
C ALA A 107 5.12 8.67 0.45
N MET A 108 5.85 7.69 -0.09
CA MET A 108 5.33 6.33 -0.28
C MET A 108 4.92 5.69 1.04
N VAL A 109 5.77 5.75 2.06
CA VAL A 109 5.48 5.16 3.38
C VAL A 109 4.30 5.88 4.03
N ARG A 110 4.33 7.21 4.07
CA ARG A 110 3.25 8.09 4.60
C ARG A 110 1.91 7.77 3.96
N TYR A 111 1.88 7.60 2.63
CA TYR A 111 0.66 7.21 1.92
C TYR A 111 0.13 5.83 2.37
N GLN A 112 0.99 4.82 2.56
CA GLN A 112 0.53 3.51 3.07
C GLN A 112 0.06 3.59 4.54
N ILE A 113 0.73 4.39 5.39
CA ILE A 113 0.27 4.66 6.76
C ILE A 113 -1.13 5.28 6.73
N GLY A 114 -1.35 6.29 5.88
CA GLY A 114 -2.66 6.91 5.70
C GLY A 114 -3.74 5.90 5.31
N ARG A 115 -3.45 4.97 4.40
CA ARG A 115 -4.39 3.90 4.02
C ARG A 115 -4.72 2.96 5.16
N ARG A 116 -3.72 2.55 5.96
CA ARG A 116 -3.95 1.74 7.16
C ARG A 116 -4.86 2.48 8.16
N LEU A 117 -4.56 3.75 8.45
CA LEU A 117 -5.36 4.57 9.36
C LEU A 117 -6.79 4.76 8.84
N PHE A 118 -6.96 4.92 7.53
CA PHE A 118 -8.27 4.98 6.90
C PHE A 118 -9.05 3.68 7.12
N ASP A 119 -8.39 2.52 6.94
CA ASP A 119 -8.97 1.20 7.20
C ASP A 119 -9.33 0.97 8.68
N GLU A 120 -8.61 1.61 9.60
CA GLU A 120 -8.90 1.66 11.05
C GLU A 120 -10.02 2.66 11.40
N ALA A 121 -10.63 3.34 10.42
CA ALA A 121 -11.57 4.43 10.60
C ALA A 121 -11.02 5.67 11.35
N ARG A 122 -9.69 5.82 11.39
CA ARG A 122 -8.99 6.97 11.97
C ARG A 122 -8.81 8.09 10.95
N TYR A 123 -9.94 8.58 10.42
CA TYR A 123 -9.97 9.44 9.25
C TYR A 123 -9.21 10.77 9.40
N ARG A 124 -9.17 11.35 10.62
CA ARG A 124 -8.42 12.60 10.90
C ARG A 124 -6.92 12.38 10.72
N GLU A 125 -6.41 11.28 11.23
CA GLU A 125 -5.00 10.94 11.18
C GLU A 125 -4.62 10.46 9.77
N ALA A 126 -5.50 9.70 9.11
CA ALA A 126 -5.35 9.33 7.71
C ALA A 126 -5.23 10.57 6.81
N ALA A 127 -6.10 11.57 6.99
CA ALA A 127 -6.06 12.83 6.25
C ALA A 127 -4.72 13.56 6.44
N ALA A 128 -4.20 13.63 7.67
CA ALA A 128 -2.90 14.24 7.93
C ALA A 128 -1.76 13.53 7.19
N GLU A 129 -1.76 12.18 7.18
CA GLU A 129 -0.75 11.40 6.47
C GLU A 129 -0.85 11.53 4.94
N PHE A 130 -2.06 11.57 4.38
CA PHE A 130 -2.27 11.80 2.94
C PHE A 130 -1.84 13.20 2.51
N GLU A 131 -2.14 14.23 3.32
CA GLU A 131 -1.70 15.59 3.09
C GLU A 131 -0.16 15.70 3.08
N TRP A 132 0.50 15.08 4.06
CA TRP A 132 1.96 15.03 4.12
C TRP A 132 2.54 14.31 2.89
N ALA A 133 2.05 13.12 2.56
CA ALA A 133 2.51 12.36 1.40
C ALA A 133 2.37 13.16 0.09
N ARG A 134 1.23 13.82 -0.11
CA ARG A 134 0.96 14.69 -1.25
C ARG A 134 1.99 15.82 -1.37
N ASP A 135 2.29 16.49 -0.27
CA ASP A 135 3.21 17.63 -0.25
C ASP A 135 4.67 17.18 -0.51
N LEU A 136 5.07 16.02 0.03
CA LEU A 136 6.37 15.42 -0.28
C LEU A 136 6.47 15.02 -1.76
N TYR A 137 5.44 14.41 -2.34
CA TYR A 137 5.43 14.08 -3.78
C TYR A 137 5.53 15.32 -4.65
N ARG A 138 4.77 16.39 -4.37
CA ARG A 138 4.88 17.66 -5.11
C ARG A 138 6.31 18.20 -5.14
N THR A 139 7.04 18.10 -4.03
CA THR A 139 8.41 18.62 -3.93
C THR A 139 9.49 17.67 -4.44
N SER A 140 9.12 16.45 -4.85
CA SER A 140 10.05 15.39 -5.29
C SER A 140 10.09 15.20 -6.83
N ASN A 141 9.53 16.13 -7.60
CA ASN A 141 9.44 16.07 -9.07
C ASN A 141 8.79 14.78 -9.60
N THR A 142 7.81 14.24 -8.86
CA THR A 142 7.12 13.00 -9.22
C THR A 142 6.05 13.19 -10.27
N PRO A 143 5.64 12.10 -10.96
CA PRO A 143 4.45 12.12 -11.81
C PRO A 143 3.23 12.68 -11.06
N GLY A 144 2.49 13.58 -11.70
CA GLY A 144 1.31 14.24 -11.11
C GLY A 144 0.21 13.26 -10.65
N GLN A 145 0.24 12.01 -11.12
CA GLN A 145 -0.65 10.95 -10.68
C GLN A 145 -0.54 10.67 -9.17
N MET A 146 0.66 10.60 -8.59
CA MET A 146 0.82 10.31 -7.16
C MET A 146 0.26 11.44 -6.28
N VAL A 147 0.43 12.69 -6.72
CA VAL A 147 -0.16 13.86 -6.05
C VAL A 147 -1.69 13.78 -6.11
N ARG A 148 -2.28 13.42 -7.26
CA ARG A 148 -3.73 13.23 -7.41
C ARG A 148 -4.24 12.10 -6.53
N THR A 149 -3.59 10.93 -6.54
CA THR A 149 -3.98 9.80 -5.69
C THR A 149 -3.99 10.17 -4.20
N CYS A 150 -2.99 10.93 -3.74
CA CYS A 150 -2.98 11.41 -2.35
C CYS A 150 -4.09 12.44 -2.10
N GLN A 151 -4.39 13.31 -3.07
CA GLN A 151 -5.47 14.28 -2.99
C GLN A 151 -6.84 13.60 -2.91
N ASP A 152 -7.12 12.62 -3.78
CA ASP A 152 -8.39 11.87 -3.79
C ASP A 152 -8.60 11.14 -2.45
N ALA A 153 -7.54 10.51 -1.92
CA ALA A 153 -7.58 9.84 -0.61
C ALA A 153 -7.78 10.83 0.56
N LEU A 154 -7.15 12.01 0.49
CA LEU A 154 -7.32 13.09 1.46
C LEU A 154 -8.75 13.61 1.48
N ASP A 155 -9.31 13.90 0.30
CA ASP A 155 -10.67 14.40 0.16
C ASP A 155 -11.66 13.38 0.70
N ARG A 156 -11.46 12.10 0.36
CA ARG A 156 -12.28 11.00 0.89
C ARG A 156 -12.22 10.90 2.42
N ALA A 157 -11.03 11.02 3.01
CA ALA A 157 -10.88 11.00 4.47
C ALA A 157 -11.58 12.20 5.13
N ARG A 158 -11.53 13.39 4.51
CA ARG A 158 -12.21 14.60 5.00
C ARG A 158 -13.73 14.52 4.90
N GLU A 159 -14.27 13.98 3.80
CA GLU A 159 -15.71 13.72 3.66
C GLU A 159 -16.25 12.88 4.82
N LEU A 160 -15.57 11.78 5.14
CA LEU A 160 -15.96 10.88 6.22
C LEU A 160 -15.82 11.49 7.61
N LEU A 161 -14.95 12.49 7.80
CA LEU A 161 -14.90 13.26 9.06
C LEU A 161 -16.09 14.19 9.24
N THR A 162 -16.62 14.74 8.14
CA THR A 162 -17.74 15.70 8.18
C THR A 162 -19.10 15.03 8.15
N GLY A 163 -19.18 13.77 7.73
CA GLY A 163 -20.42 12.99 7.62
C GLY A 163 -20.73 12.08 8.82
N LEU A 164 -19.90 12.11 9.88
CA LEU A 164 -20.12 11.46 11.18
C LEU A 164 -20.61 12.47 12.20
#